data_AF-A0A327GZS2-F1
#
_entry.id   AF-A0A327GZS2-F1
#
_cell.length_a   1.000
_cell.length_b   1.000
_cell.length_c   1.000
_cell.angle_alpha   90.00
_cell.angle_beta   90.00
_cell.angle_gamma   90.00
#
_symmetry.space_group_name_H-M   'P 1'
#
loop_
_entity.id
_entity.type
_entity.pdbx_description
1 polymer ?
#
loop_
_entity_poly.entity_id
_entity_poly.type
_entity_poly.pdbx_seq_one_letter_code
_entity_poly.pdbx_strand_id
1 'polypeptide(L)'
;TRFPLDLDHLLRGSCIINTIPRLQAEIMSTSGNIIRSDPALNDLLVANTHQYQPSKYRLKRESNPNYPELDVRQSSSGLLFSTFLGQGAWFRHVVDLSMFEFSMSEVNDHYLVVSRDLPSNMRIEDGSHWAWTDQTTTLTSDMHRGYVVADGWDEIHFTRGARISVNNNGPKLKLVTFSEDIYSRVSALKR
;
A
#
# COMPACT_ATOMS: atom_id res chain seq x y z
N THR A 1 -5.70 -1.01 34.86
CA THR A 1 -4.51 -0.33 34.29
C THR A 1 -3.32 -1.26 34.40
N ARG A 2 -2.74 -1.71 33.28
CA ARG A 2 -1.57 -2.62 33.23
C ARG A 2 -0.21 -1.91 33.05
N PHE A 3 -0.21 -0.59 32.92
CA PHE A 3 0.98 0.20 32.56
C PHE A 3 2.24 -0.08 33.39
N PRO A 4 2.21 -0.17 34.74
CA PRO A 4 3.43 -0.47 35.49
C PRO A 4 4.04 -1.83 35.16
N LEU A 5 3.19 -2.84 34.91
CA LEU A 5 3.61 -4.18 34.52
C LEU A 5 4.17 -4.17 33.09
N ASP A 6 3.48 -3.52 32.15
CA ASP A 6 3.93 -3.39 30.76
C ASP A 6 5.28 -2.64 30.66
N LEU A 7 5.47 -1.60 31.50
CA LEU A 7 6.74 -0.88 31.58
C LEU A 7 7.89 -1.76 32.10
N ASP A 8 7.66 -2.55 33.15
CA ASP A 8 8.65 -3.52 33.65
C ASP A 8 9.00 -4.55 32.57
N HIS A 9 8.00 -5.06 31.83
CA HIS A 9 8.22 -5.98 30.72
C HIS A 9 9.09 -5.37 29.61
N LEU A 10 8.85 -4.10 29.27
CA LEU A 10 9.65 -3.36 28.29
C LEU A 10 11.09 -3.17 28.76
N LEU A 11 11.29 -2.72 30.00
CA LEU A 11 12.61 -2.47 30.57
C LEU A 11 13.46 -3.75 30.69
N ARG A 12 12.81 -4.90 30.92
CA ARG A 12 13.47 -6.23 30.95
C ARG A 12 13.65 -6.87 29.58
N GLY A 13 13.12 -6.26 28.51
CA GLY A 13 13.17 -6.83 27.16
C GLY A 13 12.32 -8.10 26.99
N SER A 14 11.33 -8.32 27.85
CA SER A 14 10.42 -9.49 27.80
C SER A 14 9.16 -9.25 26.96
N CYS A 15 9.07 -8.09 26.31
CA CYS A 15 7.97 -7.74 25.41
C CYS A 15 8.14 -8.34 24.01
N ILE A 16 7.04 -8.38 23.25
CA ILE A 16 7.04 -8.84 21.85
C ILE A 16 7.42 -7.65 20.97
N ILE A 17 8.47 -7.81 20.16
CA ILE A 17 8.90 -6.80 19.17
C ILE A 17 8.42 -7.22 17.79
N ASN A 18 7.43 -6.49 17.27
CA ASN A 18 6.91 -6.67 15.92
C ASN A 18 7.72 -5.80 14.95
N THR A 19 8.15 -6.37 13.83
CA THR A 19 8.81 -5.62 12.75
C THR A 19 7.86 -5.54 11.56
N ILE A 20 7.31 -4.36 11.34
CA ILE A 20 6.16 -4.17 10.45
C ILE A 20 6.64 -3.49 9.15
N PRO A 21 6.24 -4.00 7.96
CA PRO A 21 6.57 -3.36 6.69
C PRO A 21 5.87 -2.02 6.53
N ARG A 22 6.43 -1.14 5.71
CA ARG A 22 5.80 0.14 5.37
C ARG A 22 5.87 0.37 3.87
N LEU A 23 4.75 0.82 3.32
CA LEU A 23 4.65 1.24 1.93
C LEU A 23 5.49 2.51 1.72
N GLN A 24 6.16 2.61 0.58
CA GLN A 24 6.83 3.84 0.20
C GLN A 24 6.74 4.03 -1.32
N ALA A 25 6.48 5.26 -1.74
CA ALA A 25 6.58 5.64 -3.13
C ALA A 25 7.94 6.27 -3.43
N GLU A 26 8.54 5.84 -4.51
CA GLU A 26 9.65 6.54 -5.15
C GLU A 26 9.15 7.21 -6.43
N ILE A 27 9.31 8.52 -6.52
CA ILE A 27 8.86 9.36 -7.63
C ILE A 27 10.11 9.83 -8.38
N MET A 28 10.32 9.26 -9.56
CA MET A 28 11.33 9.72 -10.50
C MET A 28 10.69 10.71 -11.49
N SER A 29 11.11 11.96 -11.43
CA SER A 29 10.71 13.01 -12.37
C SER A 29 11.30 12.78 -13.77
N THR A 30 10.80 13.53 -14.76
CA THR A 30 11.31 13.48 -16.15
C THR A 30 12.75 13.96 -16.29
N SER A 31 13.25 14.78 -15.36
CA SER A 31 14.66 15.19 -15.29
C SER A 31 15.55 14.18 -14.56
N GLY A 32 15.00 13.08 -14.06
CA GLY A 32 15.74 12.05 -13.32
C GLY A 32 15.87 12.32 -11.81
N ASN A 33 15.33 13.43 -11.27
CA ASN A 33 15.30 13.63 -9.82
C ASN A 33 14.41 12.58 -9.15
N ILE A 34 14.88 12.02 -8.05
CA ILE A 34 14.18 11.02 -7.25
C ILE A 34 13.71 11.68 -5.94
N ILE A 35 12.41 11.60 -5.68
CA ILE A 35 11.78 12.03 -4.44
C ILE A 35 11.12 10.80 -3.82
N ARG A 36 11.23 10.62 -2.50
CA ARG A 36 10.58 9.52 -1.79
C ARG A 36 9.50 10.05 -0.87
N SER A 37 8.35 9.38 -0.83
CA SER A 37 7.33 9.66 0.17
C SER A 37 7.80 9.25 1.56
N ASP A 38 7.15 9.80 2.58
CA ASP A 38 7.23 9.17 3.89
C ASP A 38 6.70 7.74 3.82
N PRO A 39 7.22 6.82 4.65
CA PRO A 39 6.77 5.43 4.62
C PRO A 39 5.44 5.29 5.36
N ALA A 40 4.41 4.81 4.66
CA ALA A 40 3.07 4.60 5.18
C ALA A 40 2.93 3.24 5.88
N LEU A 41 2.33 3.24 7.06
CA LEU A 41 2.00 2.05 7.83
C LEU A 41 0.73 1.38 7.30
N ASN A 42 -0.29 2.17 6.95
CA ASN A 42 -1.60 1.67 6.55
C ASN A 42 -1.72 1.72 5.03
N ASP A 43 -1.89 2.92 4.50
CA ASP A 43 -2.35 3.16 3.14
C ASP A 43 -1.47 4.20 2.44
N LEU A 44 -1.22 3.99 1.15
CA LEU A 44 -0.57 4.96 0.26
C LEU A 44 -1.47 5.19 -0.96
N LEU A 45 -1.79 6.44 -1.25
CA LEU A 45 -2.62 6.83 -2.38
C LEU A 45 -1.77 7.42 -3.49
N VAL A 46 -2.02 7.03 -4.74
CA VAL A 46 -1.52 7.72 -5.94
C VAL A 46 -2.72 8.17 -6.78
N ALA A 47 -2.87 9.47 -7.01
CA ALA A 47 -4.04 10.01 -7.69
C ALA A 47 -3.75 11.26 -8.55
N ASN A 48 -4.73 11.64 -9.38
CA ASN A 48 -4.75 12.91 -10.12
C ASN A 48 -5.16 14.06 -9.19
N THR A 49 -4.55 15.23 -9.37
CA THR A 49 -4.95 16.46 -8.67
C THR A 49 -6.31 17.00 -9.14
N HIS A 50 -6.73 16.69 -10.37
CA HIS A 50 -8.01 17.15 -10.91
C HIS A 50 -9.14 16.18 -10.56
N GLN A 51 -10.00 16.55 -9.62
CA GLN A 51 -11.09 15.71 -9.11
C GLN A 51 -12.08 15.21 -10.17
N TYR A 52 -12.26 15.95 -11.26
CA TYR A 52 -13.22 15.63 -12.33
C TYR A 52 -12.60 14.91 -13.54
N GLN A 53 -11.29 14.64 -13.52
CA GLN A 53 -10.63 13.90 -14.60
C GLN A 53 -10.06 12.59 -14.06
N PRO A 54 -10.27 11.48 -14.77
CA PRO A 54 -9.68 10.22 -14.35
C PRO A 54 -8.16 10.34 -14.39
N SER A 55 -7.55 9.67 -13.42
CA SER A 55 -6.13 9.41 -13.38
C SER A 55 -5.75 8.44 -14.49
N LYS A 56 -4.70 8.78 -15.25
CA LYS A 56 -4.22 8.01 -16.41
C LYS A 56 -2.79 7.56 -16.19
N TYR A 57 -2.57 6.25 -16.26
CA TYR A 57 -1.26 5.65 -16.04
C TYR A 57 -0.99 4.52 -17.03
N ARG A 58 0.29 4.28 -17.32
CA ARG A 58 0.77 2.96 -17.71
C ARG A 58 1.21 2.24 -16.44
N LEU A 59 0.49 1.20 -16.07
CA LEU A 59 0.74 0.37 -14.90
C LEU A 59 1.60 -0.82 -15.30
N LYS A 60 2.68 -1.06 -14.56
CA LYS A 60 3.59 -2.17 -14.75
C LYS A 60 3.84 -2.92 -13.45
N ARG A 61 3.92 -4.25 -13.53
CA ARG A 61 4.33 -5.13 -12.45
C ARG A 61 4.93 -6.40 -13.05
N GLU A 62 6.01 -6.90 -12.45
CA GLU A 62 6.60 -8.18 -12.85
C GLU A 62 5.64 -9.34 -12.53
N SER A 63 5.81 -10.46 -13.24
CA SER A 63 5.04 -11.67 -12.95
C SER A 63 5.40 -12.25 -11.59
N ASN A 64 4.43 -12.84 -10.90
CA ASN A 64 4.65 -13.69 -9.74
C ASN A 64 3.77 -14.96 -9.86
N PRO A 65 3.82 -15.91 -8.91
CA PRO A 65 3.03 -17.14 -9.02
C PRO A 65 1.51 -16.94 -9.13
N ASN A 66 0.99 -15.80 -8.66
CA ASN A 66 -0.44 -15.50 -8.62
C ASN A 66 -0.92 -14.62 -9.79
N TYR A 67 -0.02 -13.81 -10.38
CA TYR A 67 -0.35 -12.86 -11.43
C TYR A 67 0.67 -12.89 -12.58
N PRO A 68 0.22 -12.82 -13.84
CA PRO A 68 1.13 -12.68 -14.97
C PRO A 68 1.84 -11.31 -14.95
N GLU A 69 2.84 -11.14 -15.83
CA GLU A 69 3.43 -9.83 -16.05
C GLU A 69 2.34 -8.84 -16.49
N LEU A 70 2.33 -7.66 -15.87
CA LEU A 70 1.36 -6.63 -16.12
C LEU A 70 2.01 -5.45 -16.85
N ASP A 71 1.43 -5.07 -17.98
CA ASP A 71 1.76 -3.83 -18.69
C ASP A 71 0.52 -3.27 -19.40
N VAL A 72 -0.25 -2.47 -18.66
CA VAL A 72 -1.56 -1.98 -19.12
C VAL A 72 -1.65 -0.47 -19.04
N ARG A 73 -2.45 0.12 -19.94
CA ARG A 73 -2.89 1.51 -19.79
C ARG A 73 -4.22 1.52 -19.08
N GLN A 74 -4.30 2.30 -18.01
CA GLN A 74 -5.47 2.34 -17.14
C GLN A 74 -5.96 3.78 -16.95
N SER A 75 -7.28 3.91 -16.87
CA SER A 75 -7.99 5.13 -16.49
C SER A 75 -8.86 4.82 -15.27
N SER A 76 -8.58 5.45 -14.14
CA SER A 76 -9.17 5.17 -12.81
C SER A 76 -9.20 6.44 -11.96
N SER A 77 -9.79 6.48 -10.77
CA SER A 77 -9.66 7.66 -9.87
C SER A 77 -8.35 7.70 -9.09
N GLY A 78 -7.46 6.73 -9.31
CA GLY A 78 -6.18 6.58 -8.63
C GLY A 78 -5.94 5.12 -8.23
N LEU A 79 -4.76 4.85 -7.68
CA LEU A 79 -4.42 3.56 -7.07
C LEU A 79 -4.27 3.74 -5.57
N LEU A 80 -4.93 2.87 -4.80
CA LEU A 80 -4.75 2.74 -3.37
C LEU A 80 -3.89 1.51 -3.08
N PHE A 81 -2.89 1.70 -2.25
CA PHE A 81 -2.01 0.66 -1.76
C PHE A 81 -2.24 0.51 -0.26
N SER A 82 -2.27 -0.72 0.26
CA SER A 82 -2.46 -0.99 1.68
C SER A 82 -1.52 -2.10 2.16
N THR A 83 -0.89 -1.93 3.32
CA THR A 83 -0.32 -3.07 4.04
C THR A 83 -1.45 -3.94 4.61
N PHE A 84 -1.11 -5.09 5.19
CA PHE A 84 -2.10 -5.89 5.91
C PHE A 84 -2.73 -5.14 7.11
N LEU A 85 -1.99 -4.25 7.77
CA LEU A 85 -2.51 -3.48 8.90
C LEU A 85 -3.52 -2.40 8.47
N GLY A 86 -3.42 -1.92 7.23
CA GLY A 86 -4.35 -0.95 6.64
C GLY A 86 -5.79 -1.46 6.49
N GLN A 87 -6.08 -2.74 6.75
CA GLN A 87 -7.44 -3.30 6.69
C GLN A 87 -8.44 -2.60 7.63
N GLY A 88 -7.98 -1.92 8.69
CA GLY A 88 -8.83 -1.09 9.56
C GLY A 88 -9.06 0.35 9.05
N ALA A 89 -8.38 0.77 7.99
CA ALA A 89 -8.29 2.15 7.52
C ALA A 89 -9.08 2.36 6.21
N TRP A 90 -8.49 2.92 5.15
CA TRP A 90 -9.20 3.17 3.89
C TRP A 90 -9.49 1.89 3.13
N PHE A 91 -8.64 0.88 3.26
CA PHE A 91 -8.75 -0.37 2.53
C PHE A 91 -10.14 -1.05 2.65
N ARG A 92 -10.72 -1.15 3.86
CA ARG A 92 -12.06 -1.74 4.08
C ARG A 92 -13.22 -1.00 3.42
N HIS A 93 -13.03 0.26 3.04
CA HIS A 93 -14.09 1.06 2.42
C HIS A 93 -14.06 1.00 0.89
N VAL A 94 -12.93 0.58 0.32
CA VAL A 94 -12.72 0.53 -1.13
C VAL A 94 -12.92 -0.88 -1.67
N VAL A 95 -12.69 -1.90 -0.84
CA VAL A 95 -12.64 -3.30 -1.24
C VAL A 95 -13.38 -4.17 -0.24
N ASP A 96 -14.19 -5.10 -0.74
CA ASP A 96 -14.79 -6.15 0.09
C ASP A 96 -13.72 -7.17 0.49
N LEU A 97 -13.25 -7.07 1.73
CA LEU A 97 -12.20 -7.92 2.28
C LEU A 97 -12.57 -9.40 2.32
N SER A 98 -13.86 -9.75 2.22
CA SER A 98 -14.29 -11.16 2.14
C SER A 98 -13.86 -11.84 0.84
N MET A 99 -13.52 -11.06 -0.19
CA MET A 99 -13.02 -11.57 -1.47
C MET A 99 -11.53 -11.97 -1.42
N PHE A 100 -10.86 -11.79 -0.28
CA PHE A 100 -9.40 -11.94 -0.16
C PHE A 100 -9.02 -12.92 0.94
N GLU A 101 -8.32 -13.97 0.54
CA GLU A 101 -7.58 -14.84 1.46
C GLU A 101 -6.12 -14.37 1.52
N PHE A 102 -5.67 -14.00 2.72
CA PHE A 102 -4.29 -13.56 2.95
C PHE A 102 -3.55 -14.65 3.70
N SER A 103 -2.40 -15.08 3.18
CA SER A 103 -1.52 -15.94 3.97
C SER A 103 -0.78 -15.12 5.03
N MET A 104 -0.78 -15.61 6.27
CA MET A 104 -0.01 -14.98 7.36
C MET A 104 1.51 -15.01 7.10
N SER A 105 2.00 -15.91 6.24
CA SER A 105 3.40 -15.89 5.84
C SER A 105 3.74 -14.70 4.93
N GLU A 106 2.75 -14.06 4.33
CA GLU A 106 2.94 -13.02 3.31
C GLU A 106 2.80 -11.60 3.88
N VAL A 107 2.16 -11.41 5.04
CA VAL A 107 1.79 -10.10 5.59
C VAL A 107 2.96 -9.13 5.80
N ASN A 108 4.18 -9.64 5.87
CA ASN A 108 5.40 -8.84 6.02
C ASN A 108 6.04 -8.41 4.71
N ASP A 109 5.75 -9.11 3.61
CA ASP A 109 6.45 -8.94 2.32
C ASP A 109 5.49 -8.62 1.17
N HIS A 110 4.18 -8.79 1.37
CA HIS A 110 3.16 -8.42 0.41
C HIS A 110 2.42 -7.15 0.84
N TYR A 111 1.79 -6.53 -0.14
CA TYR A 111 0.85 -5.44 0.03
C TYR A 111 -0.31 -5.58 -0.95
N LEU A 112 -1.43 -4.96 -0.62
CA LEU A 112 -2.54 -4.86 -1.53
C LEU A 112 -2.41 -3.59 -2.38
N VAL A 113 -2.78 -3.70 -3.65
CA VAL A 113 -3.00 -2.58 -4.56
C VAL A 113 -4.37 -2.72 -5.19
N VAL A 114 -5.11 -1.62 -5.29
CA VAL A 114 -6.41 -1.54 -5.96
C VAL A 114 -6.55 -0.29 -6.81
N SER A 115 -7.04 -0.49 -8.01
CA SER A 115 -7.42 0.55 -8.98
C SER A 115 -8.80 1.08 -8.66
N ARG A 116 -8.88 2.30 -8.12
CA ARG A 116 -10.15 2.88 -7.63
C ARG A 116 -11.04 3.33 -8.77
N ASP A 117 -12.36 3.14 -8.61
CA ASP A 117 -13.38 3.52 -9.58
C ASP A 117 -13.09 3.01 -11.00
N LEU A 118 -12.45 1.84 -11.10
CA LEU A 118 -12.17 1.20 -12.38
C LEU A 118 -13.51 0.74 -13.01
N PRO A 119 -13.76 0.98 -14.32
CA PRO A 119 -14.98 0.51 -14.99
C PRO A 119 -15.15 -1.01 -14.85
N SER A 120 -16.38 -1.48 -14.62
CA SER A 120 -16.65 -2.91 -14.33
C SER A 120 -16.13 -3.88 -15.38
N ASN A 121 -16.16 -3.50 -16.66
CA ASN A 121 -15.63 -4.31 -17.76
C ASN A 121 -14.09 -4.42 -17.78
N MET A 122 -13.39 -3.59 -17.01
CA MET A 122 -11.94 -3.62 -16.83
C MET A 122 -11.53 -4.25 -15.48
N ARG A 123 -12.50 -4.71 -14.67
CA ARG A 123 -12.25 -5.37 -13.38
C ARG A 123 -11.93 -6.87 -13.57
N ILE A 124 -10.89 -7.15 -14.34
CA ILE A 124 -10.45 -8.51 -14.66
C ILE A 124 -9.53 -9.03 -13.54
N GLU A 125 -9.55 -10.33 -13.29
CA GLU A 125 -8.73 -11.00 -12.26
C GLU A 125 -7.31 -11.32 -12.75
N ASP A 126 -6.64 -10.33 -13.36
CA ASP A 126 -5.28 -10.45 -13.90
C ASP A 126 -4.23 -9.63 -13.11
N GLY A 127 -4.63 -9.04 -11.99
CA GLY A 127 -3.78 -8.17 -11.17
C GLY A 127 -3.87 -6.68 -11.51
N SER A 128 -4.60 -6.29 -12.57
CA SER A 128 -4.78 -4.89 -13.00
C SER A 128 -5.78 -4.12 -12.16
N HIS A 129 -6.88 -4.77 -11.75
CA HIS A 129 -7.89 -4.18 -10.88
C HIS A 129 -7.43 -4.19 -9.42
N TRP A 130 -7.00 -5.34 -8.92
CA TRP A 130 -6.41 -5.48 -7.60
C TRP A 130 -5.36 -6.58 -7.61
N ALA A 131 -4.40 -6.52 -6.69
CA ALA A 131 -3.48 -7.62 -6.43
C ALA A 131 -3.02 -7.63 -4.97
N TRP A 132 -2.80 -8.82 -4.41
CA TRP A 132 -2.00 -9.04 -3.21
C TRP A 132 -0.62 -9.51 -3.64
N THR A 133 0.39 -8.64 -3.56
CA THR A 133 1.65 -8.83 -4.27
C THR A 133 2.86 -8.33 -3.48
N ASP A 134 3.99 -8.96 -3.71
CA ASP A 134 5.34 -8.57 -3.28
C ASP A 134 6.10 -7.80 -4.37
N GLN A 135 5.59 -7.79 -5.60
CA GLN A 135 6.25 -7.16 -6.74
C GLN A 135 6.05 -5.65 -6.71
N THR A 136 7.07 -4.87 -7.11
CA THR A 136 6.96 -3.41 -7.17
C THR A 136 5.94 -2.99 -8.23
N THR A 137 4.99 -2.15 -7.85
CA THR A 137 4.03 -1.56 -8.78
C THR A 137 4.59 -0.26 -9.34
N THR A 138 4.83 -0.20 -10.65
CA THR A 138 5.33 1.00 -11.32
C THR A 138 4.23 1.67 -12.13
N LEU A 139 4.02 2.96 -11.91
CA LEU A 139 3.12 3.80 -12.69
C LEU A 139 3.94 4.80 -13.49
N THR A 140 3.70 4.90 -14.79
CA THR A 140 4.13 6.07 -15.57
C THR A 140 2.94 6.98 -15.77
N SER A 141 3.02 8.20 -15.22
CA SER A 141 1.91 9.14 -15.25
C SER A 141 1.73 9.77 -16.63
N ASP A 142 0.50 9.74 -17.16
CA ASP A 142 0.09 10.54 -18.31
C ASP A 142 -0.78 11.75 -17.91
N MET A 143 -0.84 12.04 -16.60
CA MET A 143 -1.63 13.14 -16.05
C MET A 143 -0.83 14.44 -16.06
N HIS A 144 -1.49 15.59 -16.19
CA HIS A 144 -0.80 16.88 -16.07
C HIS A 144 -0.12 17.05 -14.70
N ARG A 145 -0.84 16.75 -13.61
CA ARG A 145 -0.36 16.77 -12.24
C ARG A 145 -1.03 15.67 -11.41
N GLY A 146 -0.24 14.92 -10.67
CA GLY A 146 -0.72 13.95 -9.68
C GLY A 146 -0.04 14.15 -8.34
N TYR A 147 -0.43 13.33 -7.38
CA TYR A 147 0.14 13.34 -6.05
C TYR A 147 0.18 11.95 -5.43
N VAL A 148 1.10 11.77 -4.49
CA VAL A 148 1.18 10.62 -3.59
C VAL A 148 0.83 11.09 -2.18
N VAL A 149 0.02 10.33 -1.44
CA VAL A 149 -0.27 10.58 -0.01
C VAL A 149 0.07 9.35 0.81
N ALA A 150 0.93 9.51 1.81
CA ALA A 150 1.26 8.47 2.78
C ALA A 150 0.41 8.64 4.04
N ASP A 151 -0.31 7.59 4.45
CA ASP A 151 -1.16 7.54 5.66
C ASP A 151 -2.18 8.69 5.81
N GLY A 152 -2.48 9.42 4.73
CA GLY A 152 -3.44 10.53 4.71
C GLY A 152 -2.89 11.89 5.16
N TRP A 153 -1.57 12.06 5.31
CA TRP A 153 -0.97 13.30 5.85
C TRP A 153 -0.16 14.06 4.79
N ASP A 154 0.96 13.48 4.35
CA ASP A 154 1.95 14.19 3.54
C ASP A 154 1.74 13.95 2.05
N GLU A 155 1.47 15.04 1.31
CA GLU A 155 1.26 15.02 -0.13
C GLU A 155 2.54 15.38 -0.89
N ILE A 156 2.97 14.51 -1.80
CA ILE A 156 4.07 14.80 -2.73
C ILE A 156 3.54 14.83 -4.15
N HIS A 157 3.66 15.99 -4.80
CA HIS A 157 3.19 16.19 -6.15
C HIS A 157 4.20 15.71 -7.20
N PHE A 158 3.66 15.27 -8.33
CA PHE A 158 4.42 14.92 -9.52
C PHE A 158 3.71 15.42 -10.79
N THR A 159 4.46 15.51 -11.88
CA THR A 159 3.95 15.96 -13.18
C THR A 159 3.88 14.83 -14.19
N ARG A 160 3.28 15.11 -15.35
CA ARG A 160 3.26 14.20 -16.49
C ARG A 160 4.64 13.61 -16.80
N GLY A 161 4.67 12.33 -17.12
CA GLY A 161 5.88 11.58 -17.45
C GLY A 161 6.66 11.09 -16.23
N ALA A 162 6.31 11.51 -15.01
CA ALA A 162 6.92 10.96 -13.81
C ALA A 162 6.65 9.45 -13.70
N ARG A 163 7.65 8.72 -13.21
CA ARG A 163 7.55 7.31 -12.85
C ARG A 163 7.42 7.20 -11.34
N ILE A 164 6.37 6.52 -10.88
CA ILE A 164 6.08 6.28 -9.48
C ILE A 164 6.20 4.79 -9.23
N SER A 165 7.10 4.38 -8.35
CA SER A 165 7.28 3.00 -7.93
C SER A 165 6.80 2.85 -6.50
N VAL A 166 5.87 1.93 -6.25
CA VAL A 166 5.35 1.64 -4.90
C VAL A 166 5.63 0.20 -4.54
N ASN A 167 6.19 -0.01 -3.36
CA ASN A 167 6.36 -1.31 -2.70
C ASN A 167 6.37 -1.11 -1.18
N ASN A 168 6.54 -2.18 -0.41
CA ASN A 168 6.57 -2.18 1.05
C ASN A 168 8.00 -2.27 1.64
N ASN A 169 9.02 -1.89 0.87
CA ASN A 169 10.43 -1.88 1.30
C ASN A 169 10.81 -0.61 2.08
N GLY A 170 9.83 0.23 2.46
CA GLY A 170 10.08 1.39 3.30
C GLY A 170 10.72 0.97 4.64
N PRO A 171 11.44 1.87 5.33
CA PRO A 171 12.07 1.57 6.62
C PRO A 171 11.07 0.93 7.59
N LYS A 172 11.35 -0.27 8.11
CA LYS A 172 10.37 -1.02 8.92
C LYS A 172 10.08 -0.33 10.26
N LEU A 173 8.83 -0.41 10.73
CA LEU A 173 8.43 0.10 12.05
C LEU A 173 8.61 -1.00 13.11
N LYS A 174 9.20 -0.65 14.26
CA LYS A 174 9.24 -1.53 15.43
C LYS A 174 8.10 -1.19 16.37
N LEU A 175 7.18 -2.13 16.57
CA LEU A 175 6.06 -1.98 17.50
C LEU A 175 6.18 -2.97 18.64
N VAL A 176 6.10 -2.47 19.87
CA VAL A 176 6.09 -3.30 21.07
C VAL A 176 4.65 -3.70 21.42
N THR A 177 4.43 -4.99 21.64
CA THR A 177 3.19 -5.54 22.21
C THR A 177 3.51 -6.41 23.43
N PHE A 178 2.52 -6.61 24.31
CA PHE A 178 2.75 -7.22 25.63
C PHE A 178 2.00 -8.54 25.87
N SER A 179 0.96 -8.84 25.10
CA SER A 179 0.12 -10.04 25.31
C SER A 179 0.01 -10.93 24.07
N GLU A 180 0.00 -10.33 22.88
CA GLU A 180 -0.09 -11.02 21.60
C GLU A 180 0.66 -10.20 20.54
N ASP A 181 1.03 -10.82 19.42
CA ASP A 181 1.58 -10.11 18.28
C ASP A 181 0.49 -9.27 17.58
N ILE A 182 0.92 -8.25 16.82
CA ILE A 182 -0.01 -7.31 16.19
C ILE A 182 -0.90 -7.98 15.13
N TYR A 183 -0.40 -8.98 14.42
CA TYR A 183 -1.15 -9.61 13.33
C TYR A 183 -2.24 -10.53 13.88
N SER A 184 -1.98 -11.25 14.97
CA SER A 184 -2.99 -12.02 15.70
C SER A 184 -4.16 -11.13 16.14
N ARG A 185 -3.85 -9.96 16.71
CA ARG A 185 -4.85 -8.99 17.15
C ARG A 185 -5.70 -8.46 16.00
N VAL A 186 -5.07 -8.05 14.90
CA VAL A 186 -5.78 -7.47 13.76
C VAL A 186 -6.58 -8.54 13.00
N SER A 187 -6.07 -9.77 12.91
CA SER A 187 -6.77 -10.89 12.26
C SER A 187 -8.03 -11.30 13.02
N ALA A 188 -8.04 -11.17 14.36
CA ALA A 188 -9.23 -11.41 15.17
C ALA A 188 -10.36 -10.40 14.90
N LEU A 189 -10.05 -9.21 14.38
CA LEU A 189 -11.03 -8.18 14.01
C LEU A 189 -11.77 -8.48 12.69
N LYS A 190 -11.35 -9.49 11.92
CA LYS A 190 -12.09 -9.97 10.73
C LYS A 190 -13.36 -10.79 11.07
N ARG A 191 -13.62 -11.06 12.35
CA ARG A 191 -14.81 -11.79 12.82
C ARG A 191 -15.95 -10.86 13.19
#